data_AF-A0A954GGX9-F1
#
_entry.id   AF-A0A954GGX9-F1
#
_cell.length_a   1.000
_cell.length_b   1.000
_cell.length_c   1.000
_cell.angle_alpha   90.00
_cell.angle_beta   90.00
_cell.angle_gamma   90.00
#
_symmetry.space_group_name_H-M   'P 1'
#
loop_
_entity.id
_entity.type
_entity.pdbx_description
1 polymer ?
#
loop_
_entity_poly.entity_id
_entity_poly.type
_entity_poly.pdbx_seq_one_letter_code
_entity_poly.pdbx_strand_id
1 'polypeptide(L)'
;MHQSRPTSEAAARVLDLTAKLAHVTREAASEPHLLAALWIDESVARDLLEQSGITETLLRQWLGDDVLFHPVDDELTHETGAAATHLPNLASVITAAQSFAGQLGRHAEMGTEHLLMGLISVGGPIAAKLKEQGVTLEFLDQQTADETGSPHEPIPVDITLAPTIVTVQDTTHTDRILDAAANRCREGLRVVEDFTRFVLDDAHLSRLLKDLRHDLTAALAMLPTDRLLRSRDTPGDVGTRIDTSAERQRLGPHHVARANAKRVEESLRTLEEYGKVIDAEFAARCEALRYRFYTIEQAIETTHAARERLADCRLYLLVGSTPAAQSSRGALSWLIRDALAGGVDAIQLR
;
A
#
# COMPACT_ATOMS: atom_id res chain seq x y z
N MET A 1 12.95 23.19 -10.99
CA MET A 1 12.14 22.53 -9.95
C MET A 1 13.08 21.69 -9.11
N HIS A 2 13.51 22.16 -7.94
CA HIS A 2 14.23 21.32 -6.98
C HIS A 2 13.22 20.28 -6.47
N GLN A 3 13.29 19.05 -6.97
CA GLN A 3 12.62 17.93 -6.31
C GLN A 3 13.33 17.75 -4.96
N SER A 4 12.58 17.86 -3.86
CA SER A 4 13.05 17.54 -2.52
C SER A 4 13.54 16.10 -2.52
N ARG A 5 14.81 15.89 -2.17
CA ARG A 5 15.40 14.55 -2.08
C ARG A 5 14.76 13.76 -0.93
N PRO A 6 14.67 12.43 -1.04
CA PRO A 6 14.25 11.60 0.07
C PRO A 6 15.15 11.85 1.29
N THR A 7 14.54 12.02 2.46
CA THR A 7 15.23 12.16 3.74
C THR A 7 15.27 10.79 4.41
N SER A 8 16.43 10.36 4.89
CA SER A 8 16.56 9.10 5.64
C SER A 8 15.68 9.12 6.90
N GLU A 9 15.30 7.94 7.39
CA GLU A 9 14.48 7.83 8.59
C GLU A 9 15.16 8.47 9.82
N ALA A 10 16.48 8.32 9.96
CA ALA A 10 17.26 8.95 11.03
C ALA A 10 17.25 10.48 10.94
N ALA A 11 17.50 11.04 9.75
CA ALA A 11 17.41 12.49 9.55
C ALA A 11 15.98 13.03 9.80
N ALA A 12 14.94 12.27 9.47
CA ALA A 12 13.56 12.63 9.78
C ALA A 12 13.30 12.66 11.29
N ARG A 13 13.78 11.66 12.04
CA ARG A 13 13.70 11.64 13.52
C ARG A 13 14.44 12.81 14.15
N VAL A 14 15.64 13.14 13.67
CA VAL A 14 16.42 14.30 14.17
C VAL A 14 15.66 15.61 13.95
N LEU A 15 15.03 15.80 12.79
CA LEU A 15 14.25 17.02 12.51
C LEU A 15 12.99 17.11 13.39
N ASP A 16 12.28 15.99 13.60
CA ASP A 16 11.14 15.92 14.52
C ASP A 16 11.57 16.22 15.96
N LEU A 17 12.67 15.60 16.42
CA LEU A 17 13.23 15.83 17.74
C LEU A 17 13.69 17.28 17.92
N THR A 18 14.27 17.90 16.90
CA THR A 18 14.65 19.33 16.90
C THR A 18 13.42 20.21 17.15
N ALA A 19 12.29 19.91 16.51
CA ALA A 19 11.04 20.64 16.71
C ALA A 19 10.46 20.43 18.12
N LYS A 20 10.51 19.19 18.64
CA LYS A 20 10.07 18.85 20.00
C LYS A 20 10.89 19.58 21.05
N LEU A 21 12.23 19.57 20.95
CA LEU A 21 13.11 20.26 21.89
C LEU A 21 12.84 21.78 21.90
N ALA A 22 12.64 22.40 20.73
CA ALA A 22 12.29 23.82 20.65
C ALA A 22 10.93 24.14 21.30
N HIS A 23 9.95 23.27 21.10
CA HIS A 23 8.64 23.42 21.75
C HIS A 23 8.75 23.39 23.27
N VAL A 24 9.55 22.45 23.77
CA VAL A 24 9.79 22.21 25.20
C VAL A 24 10.52 23.38 25.86
N THR A 25 11.56 23.92 25.23
CA THR A 25 12.29 25.10 25.71
C THR A 25 11.50 26.40 25.53
N ARG A 26 10.35 26.36 24.83
CA ARG A 26 9.53 27.50 24.41
C ARG A 26 10.30 28.51 23.57
N GLU A 27 11.26 28.02 22.80
CA GLU A 27 12.06 28.81 21.87
C GLU A 27 11.72 28.46 20.42
N ALA A 28 12.17 29.29 19.48
CA ALA A 28 12.16 28.89 18.08
C ALA A 28 13.27 27.85 17.85
N ALA A 29 13.00 26.83 17.02
CA ALA A 29 14.03 25.85 16.69
C ALA A 29 15.26 26.52 16.07
N SER A 30 16.41 26.15 16.59
CA SER A 30 17.67 26.87 16.43
C SER A 30 18.84 25.87 16.43
N GLU A 31 20.05 26.35 16.15
CA GLU A 31 21.26 25.50 16.12
C GLU A 31 21.46 24.65 17.38
N PRO A 32 21.24 25.17 18.61
CA PRO A 32 21.27 24.37 19.83
C PRO A 32 20.35 23.14 19.81
N HIS A 33 19.10 23.33 19.35
CA HIS A 33 18.11 22.26 19.30
C HIS A 33 18.48 21.19 18.27
N LEU A 34 19.01 21.60 17.12
CA LEU A 34 19.47 20.66 16.09
C LEU A 34 20.68 19.87 16.57
N LEU A 35 21.67 20.52 17.20
CA LEU A 35 22.84 19.81 17.72
C LEU A 35 22.46 18.84 18.84
N ALA A 36 21.56 19.25 19.75
CA ALA A 36 21.04 18.36 20.78
C ALA A 36 20.31 17.15 20.15
N ALA A 37 19.47 17.37 19.14
CA ALA A 37 18.78 16.27 18.45
C ALA A 37 19.75 15.32 17.74
N LEU A 38 20.79 15.84 17.07
CA LEU A 38 21.85 15.03 16.45
C LEU A 38 22.66 14.24 17.49
N TRP A 39 22.77 14.75 18.72
CA TRP A 39 23.44 14.07 19.82
C TRP A 39 22.55 13.03 20.52
N ILE A 40 21.24 13.25 20.56
CA ILE A 40 20.31 12.33 21.20
C ILE A 40 19.96 11.15 20.27
N ASP A 41 19.84 11.40 18.95
CA ASP A 41 19.63 10.33 17.97
C ASP A 41 20.96 9.57 17.77
N GLU A 42 21.01 8.30 18.22
CA GLU A 42 22.12 7.36 18.02
C GLU A 42 22.34 7.11 16.51
N SER A 43 23.09 8.00 15.86
CA SER A 43 23.18 8.13 14.39
C SER A 43 24.59 8.44 13.91
N VAL A 44 24.83 8.42 12.59
CA VAL A 44 26.14 8.74 12.00
C VAL A 44 26.66 10.12 12.45
N ALA A 45 25.76 11.11 12.58
CA ALA A 45 26.16 12.41 13.11
C ALA A 45 26.65 12.34 14.57
N ARG A 46 26.04 11.47 15.38
CA ARG A 46 26.49 11.22 16.76
C ARG A 46 27.91 10.66 16.76
N ASP A 47 28.16 9.65 15.96
CA ASP A 47 29.46 8.98 15.88
C ASP A 47 30.54 9.95 15.40
N LEU A 48 30.25 10.77 14.38
CA LEU A 48 31.18 11.81 13.91
C LEU A 48 31.50 12.86 14.98
N LEU A 49 30.50 13.25 15.79
CA LEU A 49 30.72 14.14 16.93
C LEU A 49 31.61 13.48 17.99
N GLU A 50 31.39 12.20 18.32
CA GLU A 50 32.23 11.46 19.29
C GLU A 50 33.67 11.30 18.81
N GLN A 51 33.86 10.93 17.54
CA GLN A 51 35.18 10.79 16.92
C GLN A 51 35.95 12.12 16.94
N SER A 52 35.23 13.24 16.87
CA SER A 52 35.82 14.59 16.99
C SER A 52 36.11 15.01 18.43
N GLY A 53 35.88 14.13 19.42
CA GLY A 53 36.09 14.43 20.84
C GLY A 53 35.00 15.29 21.47
N ILE A 54 33.86 15.47 20.81
CA ILE A 54 32.67 16.07 21.45
C ILE A 54 32.18 15.09 22.50
N THR A 55 31.92 15.59 23.69
CA THR A 55 31.42 14.80 24.83
C THR A 55 30.14 15.42 25.36
N GLU A 56 29.34 14.62 26.07
CA GLU A 56 28.12 15.08 26.71
C GLU A 56 28.39 16.27 27.64
N THR A 57 29.49 16.22 28.40
CA THR A 57 29.93 17.30 29.28
C THR A 57 30.16 18.61 28.53
N LEU A 58 30.77 18.54 27.35
CA LEU A 58 31.04 19.73 26.53
C LEU A 58 29.74 20.31 25.97
N LEU A 59 28.83 19.45 25.52
CA LEU A 59 27.53 19.89 25.04
C LEU A 59 26.70 20.53 26.16
N ARG A 60 26.71 19.98 27.38
CA ARG A 60 26.04 20.60 28.54
C ARG A 60 26.53 22.02 28.79
N GLN A 61 27.83 22.26 28.65
CA GLN A 61 28.40 23.61 28.76
C GLN A 61 27.95 24.54 27.64
N TRP A 62 27.69 24.01 26.45
CA TRP A 62 27.35 24.81 25.27
C TRP A 62 25.87 25.12 25.12
N LEU A 63 25.03 24.14 25.45
CA LEU A 63 23.59 24.13 25.18
C LEU A 63 22.76 24.36 26.45
N GLY A 64 23.34 24.10 27.63
CA GLY A 64 22.61 24.07 28.89
C GLY A 64 21.87 22.74 29.10
N ASP A 65 21.58 22.42 30.36
CA ASP A 65 20.89 21.18 30.72
C ASP A 65 19.43 21.15 30.21
N ASP A 66 18.82 22.33 30.08
CA ASP A 66 17.42 22.50 29.63
C ASP A 66 17.19 22.05 28.18
N VAL A 67 18.23 22.02 27.33
CA VAL A 67 18.13 21.63 25.91
C VAL A 67 18.50 20.17 25.67
N LEU A 68 19.49 19.63 26.40
CA LEU A 68 20.04 18.28 26.15
C LEU A 68 19.28 17.15 26.85
N PHE A 69 18.64 17.42 27.99
CA PHE A 69 18.08 16.38 28.86
C PHE A 69 16.64 16.63 29.26
N HIS A 70 15.94 17.54 28.58
CA HIS A 70 14.53 17.68 28.87
C HIS A 70 13.84 16.35 28.52
N PRO A 71 13.16 15.69 29.48
CA PRO A 71 12.39 14.50 29.17
C PRO A 71 11.38 14.89 28.10
N VAL A 72 11.54 14.33 26.91
CA VAL A 72 10.52 14.41 25.87
C VAL A 72 9.52 13.34 26.27
N ASP A 73 8.50 13.73 27.04
CA ASP A 73 7.42 12.80 27.40
C ASP A 73 6.82 12.20 26.10
N ASP A 74 6.71 10.88 26.06
CA ASP A 74 6.15 10.10 24.93
C ASP A 74 4.70 10.50 24.58
N GLU A 75 4.05 11.35 25.38
CA GLU A 75 2.67 11.84 25.16
C GLU A 75 2.54 12.98 24.13
N LEU A 76 3.64 13.52 23.58
CA LEU A 76 3.60 14.50 22.47
C LEU A 76 3.42 13.84 21.08
N THR A 77 2.78 12.67 21.04
CA THR A 77 2.30 12.06 19.79
C THR A 77 0.97 12.68 19.39
N HIS A 78 1.03 13.43 18.30
CA HIS A 78 -0.01 13.76 17.32
C HIS A 78 -0.04 15.26 17.01
N GLU A 79 0.19 15.57 15.73
CA GLU A 79 0.04 16.88 15.07
C GLU A 79 1.23 17.86 15.07
N THR A 80 2.39 17.47 14.54
CA THR A 80 3.39 18.48 14.09
C THR A 80 4.12 18.16 12.77
N GLY A 81 3.67 17.15 12.00
CA GLY A 81 4.28 16.82 10.69
C GLY A 81 4.24 17.94 9.64
N ALA A 82 3.47 19.01 9.87
CA ALA A 82 3.36 20.17 8.98
C ALA A 82 3.86 21.50 9.59
N ALA A 83 4.30 21.51 10.86
CA ALA A 83 4.62 22.73 11.61
C ALA A 83 6.12 23.11 11.62
N ALA A 84 7.01 22.28 11.09
CA ALA A 84 8.46 22.55 11.04
C ALA A 84 8.88 23.52 9.89
N THR A 85 7.92 24.00 9.09
CA THR A 85 8.20 24.67 7.81
C THR A 85 8.48 26.18 7.90
N HIS A 86 8.54 26.77 9.09
CA HIS A 86 8.85 28.19 9.26
C HIS A 86 9.92 28.43 10.33
N LEU A 87 11.19 28.28 9.93
CA LEU A 87 12.37 28.50 10.78
C LEU A 87 13.45 29.23 9.96
N PRO A 88 13.80 30.49 10.28
CA PRO A 88 14.63 31.32 9.40
C PRO A 88 16.08 30.84 9.21
N ASN A 89 16.62 29.99 10.10
CA ASN A 89 17.98 29.44 9.97
C ASN A 89 18.00 27.92 9.71
N LEU A 90 17.04 27.14 10.22
CA LEU A 90 17.00 25.69 10.01
C LEU A 90 16.70 25.33 8.54
N ALA A 91 15.86 26.13 7.87
CA ALA A 91 15.57 25.93 6.45
C ALA A 91 16.85 26.02 5.58
N SER A 92 17.75 26.95 5.92
CA SER A 92 19.05 27.08 5.26
C SER A 92 19.95 25.88 5.53
N VAL A 93 19.94 25.35 6.76
CA VAL A 93 20.69 24.13 7.14
C VAL A 93 20.18 22.92 6.37
N ILE A 94 18.86 22.73 6.29
CA ILE A 94 18.24 21.63 5.53
C ILE A 94 18.56 21.78 4.03
N THR A 95 18.53 23.00 3.49
CA THR A 95 18.87 23.26 2.08
C THR A 95 20.34 22.94 1.79
N ALA A 96 21.24 23.31 2.71
CA ALA A 96 22.66 22.95 2.62
C ALA A 96 22.84 21.42 2.71
N ALA A 97 22.17 20.76 3.65
CA ALA A 97 22.18 19.30 3.81
C ALA A 97 21.72 18.57 2.53
N GLN A 98 20.63 19.04 1.91
CA GLN A 98 20.14 18.52 0.62
C GLN A 98 21.17 18.70 -0.49
N SER A 99 21.95 19.78 -0.46
CA SER A 99 22.99 20.07 -1.45
C SER A 99 24.21 19.16 -1.28
N PHE A 100 24.62 18.86 -0.04
CA PHE A 100 25.68 17.89 0.24
C PHE A 100 25.28 16.47 -0.16
N ALA A 101 24.08 16.01 0.23
CA ALA A 101 23.54 14.72 -0.25
C ALA A 101 23.42 14.71 -1.79
N GLY A 102 23.15 15.89 -2.35
CA GLY A 102 23.23 16.24 -3.76
C GLY A 102 24.42 15.67 -4.51
N GLN A 103 25.60 15.84 -3.92
CA GLN A 103 26.90 15.62 -4.55
C GLN A 103 27.25 14.14 -4.66
N LEU A 104 26.65 13.28 -3.82
CA LEU A 104 26.85 11.83 -3.81
C LEU A 104 26.09 11.06 -4.91
N GLY A 105 25.25 11.74 -5.69
CA GLY A 105 24.54 11.14 -6.84
C GLY A 105 23.03 11.33 -6.81
N ARG A 106 22.31 10.82 -7.82
CA ARG A 106 20.87 11.12 -8.05
C ARG A 106 19.90 10.40 -7.10
N HIS A 107 20.37 9.34 -6.44
CA HIS A 107 19.56 8.51 -5.52
C HIS A 107 19.97 8.66 -4.06
N ALA A 108 20.93 9.55 -3.76
CA ALA A 108 21.40 9.75 -2.39
C ALA A 108 20.34 10.45 -1.54
N GLU A 109 19.99 9.80 -0.43
CA GLU A 109 19.12 10.31 0.62
C GLU A 109 19.87 11.31 1.50
N MET A 110 19.13 12.23 2.14
CA MET A 110 19.70 13.10 3.17
C MET A 110 19.81 12.34 4.49
N GLY A 111 21.05 12.09 4.93
CA GLY A 111 21.37 11.52 6.24
C GLY A 111 21.63 12.56 7.33
N THR A 112 21.90 12.07 8.55
CA THR A 112 22.20 12.91 9.73
C THR A 112 23.52 13.67 9.61
N GLU A 113 24.51 13.05 8.97
CA GLU A 113 25.80 13.63 8.60
C GLU A 113 25.64 14.83 7.67
N HIS A 114 24.66 14.77 6.76
CA HIS A 114 24.33 15.90 5.89
C HIS A 114 23.71 17.06 6.66
N LEU A 115 22.88 16.78 7.68
CA LEU A 115 22.37 17.82 8.59
C LEU A 115 23.49 18.47 9.40
N LEU A 116 24.45 17.68 9.88
CA LEU A 116 25.64 18.18 10.57
C LEU A 116 26.52 19.03 9.64
N MET A 117 26.78 18.59 8.41
CA MET A 117 27.49 19.38 7.40
C MET A 117 26.73 20.67 7.07
N GLY A 118 25.40 20.61 6.94
CA GLY A 118 24.55 21.78 6.75
C GLY A 118 24.69 22.78 7.89
N LEU A 119 24.71 22.31 9.14
CA LEU A 119 24.90 23.14 10.34
C LEU A 119 26.27 23.85 10.31
N ILE A 120 27.34 23.13 10.00
CA ILE A 120 28.70 23.67 9.89
C ILE A 120 28.82 24.69 8.73
N SER A 121 28.14 24.42 7.62
CA SER A 121 28.19 25.22 6.39
C SER A 121 27.43 26.54 6.51
N VAL A 122 26.24 26.54 7.10
CA VAL A 122 25.46 27.76 7.33
C VAL A 122 26.16 28.67 8.33
N GLY A 123 26.91 28.09 9.26
CA GLY A 123 27.64 28.81 10.29
C GLY A 123 26.71 29.26 11.43
N GLY A 124 27.29 29.96 12.41
CA GLY A 124 26.61 30.35 13.63
C GLY A 124 27.43 30.04 14.88
N PRO A 125 26.94 30.41 16.08
CA PRO A 125 27.68 30.24 17.32
C PRO A 125 28.01 28.77 17.64
N ILE A 126 27.09 27.85 17.33
CA ILE A 126 27.33 26.42 17.58
C ILE A 126 28.27 25.85 16.53
N ALA A 127 28.09 26.21 15.27
CA ALA A 127 29.01 25.81 14.20
C ALA A 127 30.45 26.31 14.46
N ALA A 128 30.62 27.50 15.03
CA ALA A 128 31.93 28.03 15.42
C ALA A 128 32.58 27.18 16.52
N LYS A 129 31.83 26.85 17.58
CA LYS A 129 32.31 25.96 18.65
C LYS A 129 32.68 24.57 18.15
N LEU A 130 31.87 24.00 17.25
CA LEU A 130 32.17 22.72 16.60
C LEU A 130 33.48 22.77 15.79
N LYS A 131 33.69 23.83 15.01
CA LYS A 131 34.93 24.06 14.27
C LYS A 131 36.15 24.21 15.18
N GLU A 132 36.01 24.87 16.33
CA GLU A 132 37.09 24.98 17.34
C GLU A 132 37.48 23.62 17.93
N GLN A 133 36.56 22.66 17.97
CA GLN A 133 36.84 21.27 18.37
C GLN A 133 37.29 20.37 17.21
N GLY A 134 37.52 20.93 16.02
CA GLY A 134 38.00 20.16 14.85
C GLY A 134 36.90 19.55 13.98
N VAL A 135 35.61 19.80 14.28
CA VAL A 135 34.49 19.39 13.42
C VAL A 135 34.38 20.37 12.24
N THR A 136 35.15 20.13 11.19
CA THR A 136 35.17 20.94 9.96
C THR A 136 34.48 20.21 8.80
N LEU A 137 34.08 20.94 7.74
CA LEU A 137 33.55 20.28 6.54
C LEU A 137 34.57 19.32 5.92
N GLU A 138 35.86 19.65 5.95
CA GLU A 138 36.93 18.78 5.46
C GLU A 138 37.03 17.49 6.28
N PHE A 139 36.95 17.57 7.61
CA PHE A 139 36.92 16.39 8.47
C PHE A 139 35.67 15.54 8.20
N LEU A 140 34.50 16.16 8.13
CA LEU A 140 33.24 15.46 7.89
C LEU A 140 33.21 14.80 6.50
N ASP A 141 33.68 15.49 5.46
CA ASP A 141 33.80 14.95 4.10
C ASP A 141 34.82 13.80 4.04
N GLN A 142 35.96 13.92 4.73
CA GLN A 142 36.96 12.85 4.79
C GLN A 142 36.44 11.62 5.53
N GLN A 143 35.77 11.78 6.68
CA GLN A 143 35.24 10.65 7.44
C GLN A 143 34.06 9.98 6.71
N THR A 144 33.19 10.76 6.06
CA THR A 144 32.11 10.21 5.24
C THR A 144 32.64 9.55 3.96
N ALA A 145 33.74 10.05 3.38
CA ALA A 145 34.46 9.42 2.27
C ALA A 145 35.22 8.15 2.68
N ASP A 146 35.77 8.09 3.90
CA ASP A 146 36.46 6.91 4.43
C ASP A 146 35.46 5.82 4.86
N GLU A 147 34.25 6.19 5.30
CA GLU A 147 33.13 5.26 5.52
C GLU A 147 32.46 4.80 4.21
N THR A 148 32.53 5.59 3.13
CA THR A 148 32.02 5.22 1.79
C THR A 148 33.08 4.63 0.84
N GLY A 149 34.36 4.66 1.23
CA GLY A 149 35.50 4.14 0.47
C GLY A 149 35.82 4.92 -0.81
N SER A 150 37.12 5.07 -1.11
CA SER A 150 37.62 5.28 -2.47
C SER A 150 36.86 4.41 -3.47
N PRO A 151 36.78 4.79 -4.78
CA PRO A 151 36.11 3.99 -5.80
C PRO A 151 36.88 2.69 -6.00
N HIS A 152 36.68 1.75 -5.09
CA HIS A 152 36.85 0.35 -5.35
C HIS A 152 36.02 0.13 -6.59
N GLU A 153 36.71 -0.23 -7.69
CA GLU A 153 36.16 -1.10 -8.71
C GLU A 153 35.11 -1.96 -8.01
N PRO A 154 33.82 -1.78 -8.37
CA PRO A 154 32.70 -2.08 -7.49
C PRO A 154 33.05 -3.38 -6.79
N ILE A 155 33.20 -3.32 -5.45
CA ILE A 155 33.25 -4.57 -4.67
C ILE A 155 32.16 -5.39 -5.33
N PRO A 156 32.46 -6.58 -5.87
CA PRO A 156 31.38 -7.43 -6.31
C PRO A 156 30.62 -7.67 -5.03
N VAL A 157 29.57 -6.88 -4.83
CA VAL A 157 28.53 -7.11 -3.86
C VAL A 157 27.79 -8.28 -4.46
N ASP A 158 28.47 -9.42 -4.44
CA ASP A 158 27.87 -10.69 -4.16
C ASP A 158 27.79 -10.83 -2.63
N ILE A 159 27.50 -9.73 -1.93
CA ILE A 159 26.44 -9.83 -0.93
C ILE A 159 25.18 -10.02 -1.77
N THR A 160 24.99 -11.26 -2.21
CA THR A 160 23.67 -11.83 -2.14
C THR A 160 23.28 -11.56 -0.70
N LEU A 161 22.45 -10.54 -0.44
CA LEU A 161 21.51 -10.66 0.66
C LEU A 161 20.91 -12.01 0.36
N ALA A 162 21.34 -13.05 1.09
CA ALA A 162 20.76 -14.36 0.93
C ALA A 162 19.27 -14.06 0.99
N PRO A 163 18.52 -14.24 -0.13
CA PRO A 163 17.15 -13.77 -0.23
C PRO A 163 16.51 -14.28 1.04
N THR A 164 16.02 -13.36 1.91
CA THR A 164 15.65 -13.62 3.31
C THR A 164 15.35 -15.09 3.42
N ILE A 165 16.26 -15.91 3.99
CA ILE A 165 16.18 -17.36 3.84
C ILE A 165 14.75 -17.70 4.22
N VAL A 166 13.92 -18.04 3.23
CA VAL A 166 12.50 -18.20 3.47
C VAL A 166 12.46 -19.35 4.45
N THR A 167 12.12 -19.05 5.70
CA THR A 167 12.28 -20.06 6.72
C THR A 167 11.33 -21.20 6.35
N VAL A 168 11.63 -22.42 6.82
CA VAL A 168 10.68 -23.54 6.64
C VAL A 168 9.31 -23.14 7.21
N GLN A 169 9.27 -22.25 8.20
CA GLN A 169 8.04 -21.67 8.73
C GLN A 169 7.37 -20.71 7.75
N ASP A 170 8.09 -19.75 7.15
CA ASP A 170 7.52 -18.81 6.17
C ASP A 170 6.92 -19.53 4.95
N THR A 171 7.63 -20.53 4.42
CA THR A 171 7.10 -21.38 3.33
C THR A 171 5.83 -22.12 3.76
N THR A 172 5.81 -22.70 4.97
CA THR A 172 4.63 -23.40 5.51
C THR A 172 3.45 -22.46 5.71
N HIS A 173 3.68 -21.21 6.16
CA HIS A 173 2.64 -20.21 6.32
C HIS A 173 2.04 -19.79 4.98
N THR A 174 2.88 -19.51 3.98
CA THR A 174 2.41 -19.20 2.61
C THR A 174 1.60 -20.36 2.03
N ASP A 175 2.04 -21.60 2.21
CA ASP A 175 1.32 -22.77 1.72
C ASP A 175 -0.06 -22.93 2.37
N ARG A 176 -0.17 -22.70 3.68
CA ARG A 176 -1.46 -22.73 4.40
C ARG A 176 -2.43 -21.70 3.83
N ILE A 177 -1.93 -20.50 3.57
CA ILE A 177 -2.74 -19.40 3.04
C ILE A 177 -3.21 -19.72 1.62
N LEU A 178 -2.31 -20.20 0.76
CA LEU A 178 -2.65 -20.57 -0.62
C LEU A 178 -3.64 -21.74 -0.69
N ASP A 179 -3.46 -22.79 0.13
CA ASP A 179 -4.40 -23.92 0.19
C ASP A 179 -5.81 -23.48 0.66
N ALA A 180 -5.88 -22.68 1.72
CA ALA A 180 -7.14 -22.17 2.24
C ALA A 180 -7.85 -21.27 1.21
N ALA A 181 -7.13 -20.35 0.57
CA ALA A 181 -7.68 -19.47 -0.46
C ALA A 181 -8.13 -20.26 -1.71
N ALA A 182 -7.36 -21.26 -2.13
CA ALA A 182 -7.73 -22.14 -3.25
C ALA A 182 -9.02 -22.92 -2.96
N ASN A 183 -9.20 -23.42 -1.74
CA ASN A 183 -10.42 -24.11 -1.35
C ASN A 183 -11.63 -23.18 -1.33
N ARG A 184 -11.52 -22.03 -0.66
CA ARG A 184 -12.59 -21.01 -0.59
C ARG A 184 -13.00 -20.49 -1.96
N CYS A 185 -12.04 -20.29 -2.87
CA CYS A 185 -12.30 -19.87 -4.23
C CYS A 185 -13.10 -20.92 -5.02
N ARG A 186 -12.68 -22.20 -4.97
CA ARG A 186 -13.38 -23.29 -5.66
C ARG A 186 -14.80 -23.48 -5.15
N GLU A 187 -15.00 -23.44 -3.84
CA GLU A 187 -16.32 -23.53 -3.21
C GLU A 187 -17.21 -22.34 -3.61
N GLY A 188 -16.69 -21.12 -3.49
CA GLY A 188 -17.43 -19.90 -3.84
C GLY A 188 -17.84 -19.90 -5.32
N LEU A 189 -16.93 -20.23 -6.23
CA LEU A 189 -17.21 -20.33 -7.67
C LEU A 189 -18.30 -21.37 -7.96
N ARG A 190 -18.31 -22.49 -7.24
CA ARG A 190 -19.34 -23.53 -7.42
C ARG A 190 -20.70 -23.05 -6.94
N VAL A 191 -20.77 -22.33 -5.82
CA VAL A 191 -22.03 -21.74 -5.33
C VAL A 191 -22.57 -20.70 -6.33
N VAL A 192 -21.70 -19.86 -6.88
CA VAL A 192 -22.10 -18.85 -7.89
C VAL A 192 -22.55 -19.54 -9.19
N GLU A 193 -21.86 -20.60 -9.64
CA GLU A 193 -22.28 -21.39 -10.80
C GLU A 193 -23.66 -22.01 -10.59
N ASP A 194 -23.90 -22.64 -9.44
CA ASP A 194 -25.19 -23.24 -9.11
C ASP A 194 -26.32 -22.19 -9.13
N PHE A 195 -26.06 -20.96 -8.66
CA PHE A 195 -27.02 -19.87 -8.77
C PHE A 195 -27.33 -19.53 -10.24
N THR A 196 -26.31 -19.38 -11.09
CA THR A 196 -26.54 -19.10 -12.52
C THR A 196 -27.28 -20.23 -13.23
N ARG A 197 -27.06 -21.46 -12.80
CA ARG A 197 -27.64 -22.66 -13.41
C ARG A 197 -29.07 -22.92 -12.98
N PHE A 198 -29.38 -22.75 -11.70
CA PHE A 198 -30.65 -23.20 -11.11
C PHE A 198 -31.59 -22.06 -10.73
N VAL A 199 -31.10 -20.82 -10.64
CA VAL A 199 -31.94 -19.63 -10.37
C VAL A 199 -32.07 -18.77 -11.62
N LEU A 200 -30.97 -18.55 -12.33
CA LEU A 200 -30.99 -17.76 -13.56
C LEU A 200 -31.20 -18.61 -14.83
N ASP A 201 -31.14 -19.94 -14.77
CA ASP A 201 -31.22 -20.81 -15.95
C ASP A 201 -30.35 -20.34 -17.14
N ASP A 202 -29.23 -19.67 -16.86
CA ASP A 202 -28.42 -18.99 -17.87
C ASP A 202 -27.26 -19.88 -18.28
N ALA A 203 -27.41 -20.52 -19.44
CA ALA A 203 -26.42 -21.45 -19.98
C ALA A 203 -25.09 -20.76 -20.34
N HIS A 204 -25.12 -19.47 -20.68
CA HIS A 204 -23.91 -18.73 -21.07
C HIS A 204 -23.09 -18.38 -19.83
N LEU A 205 -23.69 -17.76 -18.81
CA LEU A 205 -23.04 -17.44 -17.54
C LEU A 205 -22.54 -18.71 -16.83
N SER A 206 -23.34 -19.79 -16.85
CA SER A 206 -22.92 -21.09 -16.32
C SER A 206 -21.66 -21.62 -17.02
N ARG A 207 -21.57 -21.48 -18.35
CA ARG A 207 -20.38 -21.89 -19.10
C ARG A 207 -19.16 -21.04 -18.75
N LEU A 208 -19.31 -19.72 -18.69
CA LEU A 208 -18.22 -18.81 -18.31
C LEU A 208 -17.64 -19.16 -16.93
N LEU A 209 -18.49 -19.48 -15.94
CA LEU A 209 -18.05 -19.90 -14.61
C LEU A 209 -17.39 -21.27 -14.62
N LYS A 210 -17.90 -22.22 -15.41
CA LYS A 210 -17.26 -23.53 -15.60
C LYS A 210 -15.86 -23.40 -16.21
N ASP A 211 -15.71 -22.56 -17.22
CA ASP A 211 -14.43 -22.28 -17.88
C ASP A 211 -13.48 -21.59 -16.91
N LEU A 212 -13.95 -20.58 -16.16
CA LEU A 212 -13.17 -19.91 -15.12
C LEU A 212 -12.68 -20.89 -14.04
N ARG A 213 -13.52 -21.85 -13.62
CA ARG A 213 -13.12 -22.91 -12.69
C ARG A 213 -12.07 -23.85 -13.27
N HIS A 214 -12.16 -24.16 -14.56
CA HIS A 214 -11.16 -24.98 -15.25
C HIS A 214 -9.82 -24.26 -15.29
N ASP A 215 -9.82 -22.98 -15.65
CA ASP A 215 -8.63 -22.13 -15.68
C ASP A 215 -8.03 -21.94 -14.29
N LEU A 216 -8.85 -21.77 -13.25
CA LEU A 216 -8.40 -21.78 -11.86
C LEU A 216 -7.72 -23.10 -11.50
N THR A 217 -8.30 -24.23 -11.90
CA THR A 217 -7.70 -25.55 -11.65
C THR A 217 -6.34 -25.69 -12.34
N ALA A 218 -6.24 -25.20 -13.58
CA ALA A 218 -4.99 -25.19 -14.32
C ALA A 218 -3.93 -24.28 -13.68
N ALA A 219 -4.32 -23.10 -13.18
CA ALA A 219 -3.42 -22.22 -12.43
C ALA A 219 -2.95 -22.87 -11.12
N LEU A 220 -3.87 -23.46 -10.34
CA LEU A 220 -3.53 -24.13 -9.08
C LEU A 220 -2.60 -25.34 -9.27
N ALA A 221 -2.62 -25.99 -10.44
CA ALA A 221 -1.72 -27.09 -10.76
C ALA A 221 -0.24 -26.64 -10.88
N MET A 222 0.04 -25.34 -10.99
CA MET A 222 1.39 -24.78 -10.95
C MET A 222 1.98 -24.79 -9.53
N LEU A 223 1.15 -24.92 -8.50
CA LEU A 223 1.60 -24.97 -7.11
C LEU A 223 2.02 -26.40 -6.70
N PRO A 224 2.99 -26.53 -5.78
CA PRO A 224 3.45 -27.83 -5.28
C PRO A 224 2.37 -28.47 -4.40
N THR A 225 1.48 -29.26 -5.01
CA THR A 225 0.28 -29.84 -4.37
C THR A 225 0.61 -30.64 -3.11
N ASP A 226 1.69 -31.41 -3.11
CA ASP A 226 2.11 -32.20 -1.95
C ASP A 226 2.53 -31.32 -0.76
N ARG A 227 3.02 -30.10 -1.01
CA ARG A 227 3.43 -29.14 0.03
C ARG A 227 2.19 -28.50 0.66
N LEU A 228 1.24 -28.08 -0.17
CA LEU A 228 -0.05 -27.54 0.25
C LEU A 228 -0.86 -28.52 1.11
N LEU A 229 -0.91 -29.81 0.73
CA LEU A 229 -1.63 -30.82 1.50
C LEU A 229 -1.00 -31.07 2.87
N ARG A 230 0.34 -31.06 2.95
CA ARG A 230 1.08 -31.28 4.21
C ARG A 230 1.02 -30.10 5.16
N SER A 231 0.77 -28.89 4.66
CA SER A 231 0.68 -27.68 5.49
C SER A 231 -0.68 -27.53 6.18
N ARG A 232 -1.69 -28.34 5.80
CA ARG A 232 -3.04 -28.28 6.38
C ARG A 232 -3.03 -28.55 7.88
N ASP A 233 -3.52 -27.56 8.62
CA ASP A 233 -3.68 -27.63 10.06
C ASP A 233 -5.02 -26.98 10.44
N THR A 234 -6.09 -27.75 10.28
CA THR A 234 -7.45 -27.37 10.70
C THR A 234 -7.58 -27.26 12.22
N PRO A 235 -7.00 -28.16 13.05
CA PRO A 235 -7.09 -28.03 14.51
C PRO A 235 -6.44 -26.75 15.07
N GLY A 236 -5.34 -26.30 14.47
CA GLY A 236 -4.66 -25.05 14.80
C GLY A 236 -5.21 -23.82 14.05
N ASP A 237 -6.22 -23.97 13.19
CA ASP A 237 -6.86 -22.84 12.51
C ASP A 237 -7.74 -22.04 13.48
N VAL A 238 -7.21 -20.88 13.89
CA VAL A 238 -7.88 -19.95 14.80
C VAL A 238 -9.17 -19.36 14.23
N GLY A 239 -9.33 -19.35 12.91
CA GLY A 239 -10.52 -18.83 12.22
C GLY A 239 -11.74 -19.73 12.37
N THR A 240 -11.57 -21.02 12.70
CA THR A 240 -12.67 -22.00 12.79
C THR A 240 -13.69 -21.71 13.89
N ARG A 241 -13.31 -20.92 14.90
CA ARG A 241 -14.16 -20.56 16.06
C ARG A 241 -14.69 -19.14 16.01
N ILE A 242 -14.33 -18.37 14.98
CA ILE A 242 -14.73 -16.97 14.82
C ILE A 242 -15.95 -16.95 13.91
N ASP A 243 -17.14 -16.78 14.49
CA ASP A 243 -18.41 -16.65 13.77
C ASP A 243 -18.96 -15.25 14.05
N THR A 244 -19.33 -14.53 12.99
CA THR A 244 -20.03 -13.24 13.13
C THR A 244 -21.53 -13.43 12.89
N SER A 245 -22.35 -12.71 13.65
CA SER A 245 -23.82 -12.79 13.54
C SER A 245 -24.34 -12.51 12.12
N ALA A 246 -23.61 -11.71 11.33
CA ALA A 246 -23.93 -11.43 9.93
C ALA A 246 -23.79 -12.65 9.01
N GLU A 247 -22.95 -13.63 9.36
CA GLU A 247 -22.71 -14.84 8.56
C GLU A 247 -23.93 -15.79 8.56
N ARG A 248 -24.79 -15.67 9.57
CA ARG A 248 -25.97 -16.54 9.80
C ARG A 248 -27.25 -16.07 9.12
N GLN A 249 -27.30 -14.86 8.56
CA GLN A 249 -28.51 -14.33 7.91
C GLN A 249 -28.35 -14.32 6.38
N ARG A 250 -28.98 -15.29 5.71
CA ARG A 250 -29.12 -15.33 4.25
C ARG A 250 -30.60 -15.11 3.89
N LEU A 251 -30.93 -14.00 3.24
CA LEU A 251 -32.31 -13.65 2.90
C LEU A 251 -32.87 -14.43 1.69
N GLY A 252 -32.00 -14.94 0.81
CA GLY A 252 -32.41 -15.70 -0.37
C GLY A 252 -31.25 -16.14 -1.28
N PRO A 253 -31.53 -16.85 -2.38
CA PRO A 253 -30.51 -17.40 -3.27
C PRO A 253 -29.56 -16.35 -3.88
N HIS A 254 -30.08 -15.17 -4.25
CA HIS A 254 -29.25 -14.08 -4.77
C HIS A 254 -28.29 -13.53 -3.70
N HIS A 255 -28.76 -13.34 -2.46
CA HIS A 255 -27.89 -12.93 -1.36
C HIS A 255 -26.79 -13.97 -1.08
N VAL A 256 -27.12 -15.26 -1.19
CA VAL A 256 -26.14 -16.35 -1.09
C VAL A 256 -25.10 -16.25 -2.20
N ALA A 257 -25.51 -16.04 -3.44
CA ALA A 257 -24.61 -15.91 -4.58
C ALA A 257 -23.68 -14.70 -4.43
N ARG A 258 -24.22 -13.53 -4.09
CA ARG A 258 -23.47 -12.29 -3.91
C ARG A 258 -22.43 -12.38 -2.79
N ALA A 259 -22.79 -12.97 -1.64
CA ALA A 259 -21.83 -13.20 -0.55
C ALA A 259 -20.68 -14.14 -0.98
N ASN A 260 -20.99 -15.19 -1.76
CA ASN A 260 -19.96 -16.09 -2.29
C ASN A 260 -19.14 -15.45 -3.41
N ALA A 261 -19.71 -14.54 -4.21
CA ALA A 261 -18.95 -13.78 -5.19
C ALA A 261 -17.87 -12.93 -4.51
N LYS A 262 -18.20 -12.22 -3.42
CA LYS A 262 -17.18 -11.48 -2.65
C LYS A 262 -16.09 -12.36 -2.06
N ARG A 263 -16.44 -13.54 -1.54
CA ARG A 263 -15.45 -14.53 -1.10
C ARG A 263 -14.55 -15.02 -2.23
N VAL A 264 -15.06 -15.18 -3.45
CA VAL A 264 -14.24 -15.53 -4.62
C VAL A 264 -13.26 -14.40 -4.95
N GLU A 265 -13.71 -13.15 -4.96
CA GLU A 265 -12.85 -11.99 -5.22
C GLU A 265 -11.71 -11.88 -4.20
N GLU A 266 -12.04 -12.00 -2.92
CA GLU A 266 -11.07 -12.00 -1.81
C GLU A 266 -10.08 -13.17 -1.96
N SER A 267 -10.58 -14.37 -2.27
CA SER A 267 -9.74 -15.55 -2.43
C SER A 267 -8.80 -15.43 -3.63
N LEU A 268 -9.28 -14.92 -4.77
CA LEU A 268 -8.44 -14.66 -5.94
C LEU A 268 -7.39 -13.58 -5.65
N ARG A 269 -7.74 -12.56 -4.86
CA ARG A 269 -6.79 -11.54 -4.41
C ARG A 269 -5.71 -12.14 -3.49
N THR A 270 -6.09 -13.01 -2.56
CA THR A 270 -5.12 -13.73 -1.72
C THR A 270 -4.20 -14.62 -2.55
N LEU A 271 -4.75 -15.39 -3.50
CA LEU A 271 -3.95 -16.22 -4.41
C LEU A 271 -3.01 -15.38 -5.29
N GLU A 272 -3.45 -14.22 -5.76
CA GLU A 272 -2.62 -13.27 -6.51
C GLU A 272 -1.45 -12.75 -5.66
N GLU A 273 -1.73 -12.17 -4.48
CA GLU A 273 -0.71 -11.51 -3.66
C GLU A 273 0.29 -12.51 -3.06
N TYR A 274 -0.19 -13.61 -2.46
CA TYR A 274 0.69 -14.66 -1.95
C TYR A 274 1.28 -15.53 -3.07
N GLY A 275 0.70 -15.49 -4.27
CA GLY A 275 1.28 -16.11 -5.45
C GLY A 275 2.58 -15.44 -5.89
N LYS A 276 2.71 -14.12 -5.72
CA LYS A 276 3.90 -13.33 -6.15
C LYS A 276 5.19 -13.80 -5.47
N VAL A 277 5.10 -14.35 -4.26
CA VAL A 277 6.26 -14.89 -3.54
C VAL A 277 6.63 -16.32 -3.94
N ILE A 278 5.78 -16.99 -4.74
CA ILE A 278 6.00 -18.36 -5.22
C ILE A 278 6.37 -18.37 -6.70
N ASP A 279 5.51 -17.79 -7.55
CA ASP A 279 5.66 -17.82 -9.00
C ASP A 279 4.89 -16.64 -9.63
N ALA A 280 5.61 -15.83 -10.41
CA ALA A 280 5.04 -14.64 -11.03
C ALA A 280 3.99 -14.95 -12.11
N GLU A 281 4.14 -16.07 -12.82
CA GLU A 281 3.17 -16.48 -13.84
C GLU A 281 1.84 -16.92 -13.19
N PHE A 282 1.90 -17.67 -12.10
CA PHE A 282 0.75 -18.04 -11.29
C PHE A 282 0.02 -16.80 -10.76
N ALA A 283 0.75 -15.82 -10.22
CA ALA A 283 0.17 -14.57 -9.74
C ALA A 283 -0.57 -13.82 -10.86
N ALA A 284 0.05 -13.69 -12.03
CA ALA A 284 -0.56 -13.05 -13.20
C ALA A 284 -1.83 -13.79 -13.68
N ARG A 285 -1.84 -15.13 -13.63
CA ARG A 285 -3.05 -15.93 -13.94
C ARG A 285 -4.17 -15.67 -12.92
N CYS A 286 -3.86 -15.58 -11.63
CA CYS A 286 -4.83 -15.24 -10.59
C CYS A 286 -5.42 -13.84 -10.76
N GLU A 287 -4.59 -12.86 -11.12
CA GLU A 287 -5.02 -11.50 -11.47
C GLU A 287 -6.01 -11.52 -12.67
N ALA A 288 -5.65 -12.22 -13.75
CA ALA A 288 -6.51 -12.35 -14.92
C ALA A 288 -7.85 -13.03 -14.61
N LEU A 289 -7.84 -14.08 -13.78
CA LEU A 289 -9.05 -14.73 -13.29
C LEU A 289 -9.93 -13.78 -12.48
N ARG A 290 -9.33 -12.96 -11.61
CA ARG A 290 -10.05 -11.97 -10.80
C ARG A 290 -10.77 -10.95 -11.67
N TYR A 291 -10.10 -10.38 -12.66
CA TYR A 291 -10.74 -9.43 -13.56
C TYR A 291 -11.84 -10.04 -14.41
N ARG A 292 -11.64 -11.26 -14.92
CA ARG A 292 -12.71 -11.99 -15.61
C ARG A 292 -13.89 -12.26 -14.69
N PHE A 293 -13.65 -12.60 -13.43
CA PHE A 293 -14.71 -12.83 -12.47
C PHE A 293 -15.52 -11.56 -12.19
N TYR A 294 -14.90 -10.38 -12.08
CA TYR A 294 -15.65 -9.11 -11.94
C TYR A 294 -16.60 -8.86 -13.11
N THR A 295 -16.16 -9.13 -14.34
CA THR A 295 -17.03 -9.01 -15.51
C THR A 295 -18.21 -9.99 -15.46
N ILE A 296 -17.95 -11.23 -15.02
CA ILE A 296 -19.00 -12.24 -14.83
C ILE A 296 -19.97 -11.82 -13.72
N GLU A 297 -19.48 -11.34 -12.57
CA GLU A 297 -20.32 -10.85 -11.46
C GLU A 297 -21.23 -9.71 -11.94
N GLN A 298 -20.68 -8.73 -12.65
CA GLN A 298 -21.46 -7.63 -13.22
C GLN A 298 -22.57 -8.14 -14.16
N ALA A 299 -22.27 -9.13 -15.00
CA ALA A 299 -23.23 -9.72 -15.90
C ALA A 299 -24.33 -10.49 -15.14
N ILE A 300 -23.98 -11.21 -14.07
CA ILE A 300 -24.93 -11.90 -13.19
C ILE A 300 -25.88 -10.91 -12.53
N GLU A 301 -25.36 -9.84 -11.92
CA GLU A 301 -26.17 -8.82 -11.25
C GLU A 301 -27.08 -8.08 -12.23
N THR A 302 -26.57 -7.73 -13.40
CA THR A 302 -27.37 -7.08 -14.46
C THR A 302 -28.49 -7.99 -14.94
N THR A 303 -28.20 -9.28 -15.11
CA THR A 303 -29.18 -10.29 -15.55
C THR A 303 -30.24 -10.51 -14.48
N HIS A 304 -29.85 -10.63 -13.21
CA HIS A 304 -30.78 -10.77 -12.09
C HIS A 304 -31.72 -9.57 -11.99
N ALA A 305 -31.17 -8.34 -11.96
CA ALA A 305 -31.96 -7.12 -11.89
C ALA A 305 -32.90 -6.95 -13.10
N ALA A 306 -32.44 -7.33 -14.30
CA ALA A 306 -33.29 -7.32 -15.48
C ALA A 306 -34.44 -8.33 -15.37
N ARG A 307 -34.20 -9.53 -14.84
CA ARG A 307 -35.25 -10.54 -14.61
C ARG A 307 -36.25 -10.08 -13.57
N GLU A 308 -35.82 -9.49 -12.46
CA GLU A 308 -36.74 -8.94 -11.46
C GLU A 308 -37.60 -7.82 -12.05
N ARG A 309 -36.99 -6.88 -12.77
CA ARG A 309 -37.72 -5.79 -13.41
C ARG A 309 -38.75 -6.27 -14.44
N LEU A 310 -38.45 -7.36 -15.15
CA LEU A 310 -39.33 -7.93 -16.18
C LEU A 310 -40.30 -8.99 -15.63
N ALA A 311 -40.18 -9.40 -14.37
CA ALA A 311 -41.00 -10.48 -13.79
C ALA A 311 -42.49 -10.15 -13.83
N ASP A 312 -42.84 -8.87 -13.63
CA ASP A 312 -44.21 -8.38 -13.62
C ASP A 312 -44.66 -7.80 -14.98
N CYS A 313 -43.80 -7.82 -16.01
CA CYS A 313 -44.18 -7.35 -17.34
C CYS A 313 -45.13 -8.37 -18.01
N ARG A 314 -46.37 -7.97 -18.26
CA ARG A 314 -47.43 -8.81 -18.84
C ARG A 314 -47.68 -8.49 -20.30
N LEU A 315 -47.52 -7.23 -20.70
CA LEU A 315 -47.77 -6.75 -22.06
C LEU A 315 -46.51 -6.12 -22.65
N TYR A 316 -46.01 -6.75 -23.71
CA TYR A 316 -44.78 -6.36 -24.40
C TYR A 316 -45.08 -5.97 -25.86
N LEU A 317 -44.73 -4.73 -26.23
CA LEU A 317 -44.96 -4.19 -27.55
C LEU A 317 -43.68 -4.19 -28.40
N LEU A 318 -43.74 -4.87 -29.54
CA LEU A 318 -42.72 -4.81 -30.58
C LEU A 318 -43.09 -3.72 -31.58
N VAL A 319 -42.32 -2.64 -31.60
CA VAL A 319 -42.49 -1.58 -32.59
C VAL A 319 -41.52 -1.83 -33.74
N GLY A 320 -42.04 -2.41 -34.82
CA GLY A 320 -41.31 -2.61 -36.06
C GLY A 320 -41.24 -1.33 -36.91
N SER A 321 -40.18 -1.21 -37.69
CA SER A 321 -40.00 -0.15 -38.68
C SER A 321 -40.87 -0.43 -39.92
N THR A 322 -42.18 -0.21 -39.81
CA THR A 322 -43.04 -0.13 -41.00
C THR A 322 -42.76 1.18 -41.76
N PRO A 323 -42.91 1.22 -43.09
CA PRO A 323 -42.70 2.44 -43.88
C PRO A 323 -43.53 3.64 -43.38
N ALA A 324 -44.70 3.39 -42.79
CA ALA A 324 -45.55 4.40 -42.17
C ALA A 324 -44.98 4.98 -40.86
N ALA A 325 -44.17 4.22 -40.11
CA ALA A 325 -43.50 4.67 -38.89
C ALA A 325 -42.23 5.49 -39.16
N GLN A 326 -41.65 5.38 -40.36
CA GLN A 326 -40.45 6.13 -40.78
C GLN A 326 -40.75 7.59 -41.15
N SER A 327 -42.01 7.94 -41.44
CA SER A 327 -42.35 9.26 -41.99
C SER A 327 -42.44 10.39 -40.95
N SER A 328 -42.37 10.10 -39.64
CA SER A 328 -42.41 11.15 -38.60
C SER A 328 -41.93 10.64 -37.23
N ARG A 329 -40.84 11.22 -36.70
CA ARG A 329 -40.40 11.02 -35.30
C ARG A 329 -41.51 11.31 -34.26
N GLY A 330 -42.46 12.18 -34.62
CA GLY A 330 -43.61 12.52 -33.79
C GLY A 330 -44.63 11.37 -33.68
N ALA A 331 -44.87 10.62 -34.76
CA ALA A 331 -45.81 9.51 -34.77
C ALA A 331 -45.34 8.34 -33.89
N LEU A 332 -44.03 8.02 -33.94
CA LEU A 332 -43.43 6.99 -33.08
C LEU A 332 -43.50 7.39 -31.60
N SER A 333 -43.20 8.66 -31.30
CA SER A 333 -43.25 9.17 -29.92
C SER A 333 -44.67 9.17 -29.34
N TRP A 334 -45.68 9.45 -30.18
CA TRP A 334 -47.07 9.35 -29.79
C TRP A 334 -47.48 7.89 -29.53
N LEU A 335 -47.15 6.99 -30.45
CA LEU A 335 -47.46 5.55 -30.32
C LEU A 335 -46.88 4.95 -29.03
N ILE A 336 -45.62 5.26 -28.71
CA ILE A 336 -44.96 4.78 -27.49
C ILE A 336 -45.71 5.30 -26.25
N ARG A 337 -46.06 6.59 -26.21
CA ARG A 337 -46.78 7.17 -25.06
C ARG A 337 -48.18 6.59 -24.90
N ASP A 338 -48.90 6.44 -26.01
CA ASP A 338 -50.27 5.90 -26.00
C ASP A 338 -50.26 4.42 -25.60
N ALA A 339 -49.28 3.65 -26.08
CA ALA A 339 -49.05 2.26 -25.66
C ALA A 339 -48.76 2.15 -24.15
N LEU A 340 -47.86 2.99 -23.62
CA LEU A 340 -47.57 3.02 -22.17
C LEU A 340 -48.82 3.42 -21.37
N ALA A 341 -49.57 4.42 -21.82
CA ALA A 341 -50.83 4.85 -21.18
C ALA A 341 -51.91 3.75 -21.23
N GLY A 342 -51.91 2.94 -22.28
CA GLY A 342 -52.76 1.77 -22.44
C GLY A 342 -52.34 0.55 -21.61
N GLY A 343 -51.28 0.64 -20.80
CA GLY A 343 -50.82 -0.43 -19.93
C GLY A 343 -49.82 -1.41 -20.55
N VAL A 344 -49.09 -1.00 -21.59
CA VAL A 344 -47.91 -1.74 -22.07
C VAL A 344 -46.78 -1.59 -21.06
N ASP A 345 -46.21 -2.71 -20.61
CA ASP A 345 -45.18 -2.75 -19.57
C ASP A 345 -43.77 -2.60 -20.14
N ALA A 346 -43.55 -3.08 -21.37
CA ALA A 346 -42.25 -3.03 -22.02
C ALA A 346 -42.37 -2.84 -23.54
N ILE A 347 -41.45 -2.06 -24.11
CA ILE A 347 -41.44 -1.72 -25.54
C ILE A 347 -40.05 -1.99 -26.12
N GLN A 348 -39.95 -2.77 -27.20
CA GLN A 348 -38.74 -2.88 -28.00
C GLN A 348 -38.91 -2.16 -29.33
N LEU A 349 -37.97 -1.27 -29.61
CA LEU A 349 -37.82 -0.60 -30.90
C LEU A 349 -36.93 -1.47 -31.79
N ARG A 350 -37.35 -1.75 -33.02
CA ARG A 350 -36.57 -2.52 -34.02
C ARG A 350 -36.16 -1.70 -35.22
#